data_AF-A0A949CKD1-F1
#
_entry.id   AF-A0A949CKD1-F1
#
_cell.length_a   1.000
_cell.length_b   1.000
_cell.length_c   1.000
_cell.angle_alpha   90.00
_cell.angle_beta   90.00
_cell.angle_gamma   90.00
#
_symmetry.space_group_name_H-M   'P 1'
#
loop_
_entity.id
_entity.type
_entity.pdbx_description
1 polymer ?
#
loop_
_entity_poly.entity_id
_entity_poly.type
_entity_poly.pdbx_seq_one_letter_code
_entity_poly.pdbx_strand_id
1 'polypeptide(L)' 'TGDLNRSKREGPPEIDALEWNGRIIALFSPNDLSCAMESKHSMQCKGYVREDAFRIGINMILFGLSQ' A
#
# COMPACT_ATOMS: atom_id res chain seq x y z
N THR A 1 1.07 -26.04 18.02
CA THR A 1 0.28 -24.88 17.53
C THR A 1 1.15 -24.10 16.58
N GLY A 2 1.00 -24.38 15.28
CA GLY A 2 1.99 -24.09 14.25
C GLY A 2 1.72 -22.82 13.43
N ASP A 3 2.82 -22.22 13.01
CA ASP A 3 3.08 -21.68 11.66
C ASP A 3 2.22 -20.52 11.12
N LEU A 4 2.18 -19.39 11.85
CA LEU A 4 1.69 -18.10 11.32
C LEU A 4 2.80 -17.09 11.00
N ASN A 5 4.07 -17.46 11.20
CA ASN A 5 5.22 -16.56 11.01
C ASN A 5 5.81 -16.59 9.59
N ARG A 6 5.18 -17.29 8.64
CA ARG A 6 5.76 -17.60 7.32
C ARG A 6 5.33 -16.67 6.17
N SER A 7 4.42 -15.72 6.39
CA SER A 7 3.81 -14.93 5.29
C SER A 7 4.01 -13.41 5.35
N LYS A 8 4.66 -12.86 6.38
CA LYS A 8 4.97 -11.42 6.44
C LYS A 8 6.28 -11.17 5.67
N ARG A 9 6.24 -10.27 4.70
CA ARG A 9 7.43 -9.74 4.01
C ARG A 9 7.70 -8.32 4.53
N GLU A 10 8.96 -8.00 4.79
CA GLU A 10 9.39 -6.65 5.13
C GLU A 10 10.24 -6.09 3.98
N GLY A 11 10.03 -4.82 3.64
CA GLY A 11 10.67 -4.18 2.51
C GLY A 11 9.95 -2.89 2.09
N PRO A 12 10.45 -2.23 1.03
CA PRO A 12 9.76 -1.08 0.46
C PRO A 12 8.38 -1.50 -0.07
N PRO A 13 7.39 -0.60 -0.06
CA PRO A 13 6.10 -0.87 -0.68
C PRO A 13 6.26 -1.02 -2.19
N GLU A 14 5.58 -2.02 -2.75
CA GLU A 14 5.45 -2.17 -4.21
C GLU A 14 4.35 -1.19 -4.66
N ILE A 15 4.72 -0.24 -5.51
CA ILE A 15 3.81 0.77 -6.07
C ILE A 15 4.14 0.94 -7.55
N ASP A 16 3.15 0.74 -8.41
CA ASP A 16 3.25 0.99 -9.83
C ASP A 16 2.83 2.43 -10.13
N ALA A 17 3.49 3.06 -11.11
CA ALA A 17 3.18 4.41 -11.55
C ALA A 17 2.87 4.43 -13.05
N LEU A 18 1.80 5.14 -13.42
CA LEU A 18 1.56 5.53 -14.80
C LEU A 18 2.11 6.93 -15.01
N GLU A 19 3.10 7.03 -15.88
CA GLU A 19 3.67 8.29 -16.30
C GLU A 19 3.12 8.72 -17.67
N TRP A 20 2.80 10.01 -17.79
CA TRP A 20 2.38 10.63 -19.03
C TRP A 20 3.01 12.01 -19.15
N ASN A 21 3.74 12.26 -20.25
CA ASN A 21 4.42 13.52 -20.52
C ASN A 21 5.33 14.00 -19.37
N GLY A 22 6.12 13.09 -18.78
CA GLY A 22 7.04 13.44 -17.68
C GLY A 22 6.35 13.68 -16.33
N ARG A 23 5.06 13.34 -16.21
CA ARG A 23 4.28 13.50 -14.97
C ARG A 23 3.67 12.18 -14.55
N ILE A 24 3.68 11.89 -13.26
CA ILE A 24 2.97 10.72 -12.72
C ILE A 24 1.50 11.09 -12.60
N ILE A 25 0.64 10.36 -13.34
CA ILE A 25 -0.80 10.62 -13.41
C ILE A 25 -1.64 9.58 -12.65
N ALA A 26 -1.06 8.42 -12.36
CA ALA A 26 -1.69 7.43 -11.49
C ALA A 26 -0.64 6.67 -10.69
N LEU A 27 -0.99 6.32 -9.45
CA LEU A 27 -0.23 5.42 -8.60
C LEU A 27 -1.15 4.26 -8.22
N PHE A 28 -0.64 3.03 -8.36
CA PHE A 28 -1.38 1.80 -8.10
C PHE A 28 -0.63 0.95 -7.09
N SER A 29 -1.37 0.41 -6.11
CA SER A 29 -0.84 -0.54 -5.15
C SER A 29 -1.41 -1.93 -5.43
N PRO A 30 -0.58 -2.93 -5.78
CA PRO A 30 -1.04 -4.32 -5.91
C PRO A 30 -1.42 -4.97 -4.57
N ASN A 31 -1.01 -4.39 -3.44
CA ASN A 31 -1.15 -4.99 -2.10
C ASN A 31 -2.33 -4.40 -1.28
N ASP A 32 -3.54 -4.36 -1.86
CA ASP A 32 -4.83 -4.05 -1.20
C ASP A 32 -4.81 -2.84 -0.22
N LEU A 33 -4.22 -1.73 -0.65
CA LEU A 33 -4.00 -0.54 0.19
C LEU A 33 -5.31 0.01 0.80
N SER A 34 -6.39 0.08 0.01
CA SER A 34 -7.70 0.55 0.48
C SER A 34 -8.26 -0.33 1.59
N CYS A 35 -8.27 -1.66 1.39
CA CYS A 35 -8.77 -2.57 2.41
C CYS A 35 -7.98 -2.46 3.73
N ALA A 36 -6.65 -2.34 3.63
CA ALA A 36 -5.78 -2.20 4.79
C ALA A 36 -6.03 -0.90 5.58
N MET A 37 -6.50 0.18 4.94
CA MET A 37 -6.85 1.43 5.61
C MET A 37 -8.25 1.39 6.24
N GLU A 38 -9.22 0.82 5.52
CA GLU A 38 -10.64 0.81 5.88
C GLU A 38 -10.95 -0.16 7.03
N SER A 39 -10.34 -1.34 7.03
CA SER A 39 -10.70 -2.40 7.96
C SER A 39 -9.79 -2.44 9.20
N LYS A 40 -10.37 -2.76 10.36
CA LYS A 40 -9.58 -3.06 11.57
C LYS A 40 -9.13 -4.53 11.63
N HIS A 41 -9.88 -5.46 11.02
CA HIS A 41 -9.69 -6.91 11.22
C HIS A 41 -10.22 -7.80 10.09
N SER A 42 -10.00 -7.48 8.80
CA SER A 42 -10.31 -8.45 7.75
C SER A 42 -9.14 -9.44 7.61
N MET A 43 -9.28 -10.66 8.15
CA MET A 43 -8.33 -11.76 7.89
C MET A 43 -8.20 -12.11 6.39
N GLN A 44 -9.05 -11.50 5.55
CA GLN A 44 -9.17 -11.76 4.12
C GLN A 44 -8.32 -10.80 3.27
N CYS A 45 -7.85 -9.67 3.82
CA CYS A 45 -7.06 -8.74 3.03
C CYS A 45 -5.58 -9.13 3.06
N LYS A 46 -5.11 -9.63 1.92
CA LYS A 46 -3.70 -9.95 1.69
C LYS A 46 -3.02 -8.69 1.18
N GLY A 47 -2.50 -7.90 2.10
CA GLY A 47 -1.89 -6.62 1.75
C GLY A 47 -1.04 -6.07 2.87
N TYR A 48 -0.94 -4.74 2.91
CA TYR A 48 -0.18 -4.05 3.95
C TYR A 48 -0.82 -4.22 5.33
N VAL A 49 0.02 -4.16 6.37
CA VAL A 49 -0.48 -3.89 7.72
C VAL A 49 -1.03 -2.47 7.77
N ARG A 50 -2.01 -2.24 8.64
CA ARG A 50 -2.77 -0.98 8.69
C ARG A 50 -1.84 0.24 8.82
N GLU A 51 -0.87 0.16 9.72
CA GLU A 51 0.06 1.26 10.00
C GLU A 51 0.86 1.66 8.77
N ASP A 52 1.35 0.68 8.01
CA ASP A 52 2.10 0.93 6.78
C ASP A 52 1.19 1.42 5.67
N ALA A 53 -0.03 0.88 5.54
CA ALA A 53 -1.02 1.35 4.57
C ALA A 53 -1.32 2.84 4.72
N PHE A 54 -1.52 3.33 5.95
CA PHE A 54 -1.73 4.76 6.20
C PHE A 54 -0.52 5.61 5.83
N ARG A 55 0.70 5.15 6.16
CA ARG A 55 1.94 5.88 5.81
C ARG A 55 2.12 5.97 4.29
N ILE A 56 1.92 4.85 3.59
CA ILE A 56 1.99 4.78 2.13
C ILE A 56 0.96 5.71 1.50
N GLY A 57 -0.31 5.60 1.91
CA GLY A 57 -1.41 6.40 1.36
C GLY A 57 -1.20 7.91 1.55
N ILE A 58 -0.77 8.34 2.75
CA ILE A 58 -0.47 9.76 3.01
C ILE A 58 0.67 10.25 2.12
N ASN A 59 1.75 9.47 1.98
CA ASN A 59 2.87 9.84 1.12
C ASN A 59 2.47 9.94 -0.35
N MET A 60 1.60 9.06 -0.85
CA MET A 60 1.06 9.15 -2.21
C MET A 60 0.24 10.43 -2.43
N ILE A 61 -0.58 10.81 -1.45
CA ILE A 61 -1.35 12.06 -1.49
C ILE A 61 -0.41 13.27 -1.49
N LEU A 62 0.56 13.30 -0.55
CA LEU A 62 1.54 14.39 -0.46
C LEU A 62 2.34 14.53 -1.75
N PHE A 63 2.79 13.42 -2.33
CA PHE A 63 3.46 13.39 -3.62
C PHE A 63 2.59 14.00 -4.73
N GLY A 64 1.31 13.61 -4.80
CA GLY A 64 0.38 14.16 -5.79
C GLY A 64 0.12 15.65 -5.63
N LEU A 65 0.16 16.17 -4.39
CA LEU A 65 0.01 17.59 -4.08
C LEU A 65 1.29 18.41 -4.29
N SER A 66 2.46 17.77 -4.31
CA SER A 66 3.77 18.43 -4.42
C SER A 66 4.43 18.31 -5.81
N GLN A 67 3.71 17.83 -6.82
CA GLN A 67 4.20 17.75 -8.21
C GLN A 67 4.30 19.12 -8.88
#